data_AF-A0A4Q5YV27-F1
#
_entry.id   AF-A0A4Q5YV27-F1
#
_cell.length_a   1.000
_cell.length_b   1.000
_cell.length_c   1.000
_cell.angle_alpha   90.00
_cell.angle_beta   90.00
_cell.angle_gamma   90.00
#
_symmetry.space_group_name_H-M   'P 1'
#
loop_
_entity.id
_entity.type
_entity.pdbx_description
1 polymer ?
#
loop_
_entity_poly.entity_id
_entity_poly.type
_entity_poly.pdbx_seq_one_letter_code
_entity_poly.pdbx_strand_id
1 'polypeptide(L)'
;MEFFSFPISSKTNIMTSILPLPTGISKAKFHSVKIDMTPMVDLGFLLIAFFISTTSLTEPTVTKLSMPKEDKKPMLVNKDRLLTILVDKQNVFAYEGIWEEAKAAGGIRKTNYNLQTGVGNIIRQKQKKLEAVNKREELMIAIKPLHTASYQDVMNALDEMHLNDVKRYGIMQLTAEEKNFFLSKKQ
;
A
#
# COMPACT_ATOMS: atom_id res chain seq x y z
N MET A 1 -16.83 57.52 -18.01
CA MET A 1 -17.16 57.82 -19.42
C MET A 1 -16.08 57.11 -20.24
N GLU A 2 -16.32 56.11 -21.08
CA GLU A 2 -17.55 55.55 -21.63
C GLU A 2 -17.35 54.04 -21.84
N PHE A 3 -18.42 53.29 -21.60
CA PHE A 3 -18.54 51.89 -21.96
C PHE A 3 -18.63 51.81 -23.49
N PHE A 4 -17.75 51.02 -24.11
CA PHE A 4 -17.91 50.62 -25.50
C PHE A 4 -19.12 49.69 -25.62
N SER A 5 -20.29 50.27 -25.90
CA SER A 5 -21.47 49.54 -26.36
C SER A 5 -21.35 49.30 -27.86
N PHE A 6 -21.08 48.06 -28.26
CA PHE A 6 -21.34 47.59 -29.62
C PHE A 6 -22.82 47.23 -29.76
N PRO A 7 -23.60 47.86 -30.67
CA PRO A 7 -24.96 47.44 -30.95
C PRO A 7 -24.93 46.21 -31.87
N ILE A 8 -25.27 45.04 -31.34
CA ILE A 8 -25.52 43.84 -32.15
C ILE A 8 -26.92 43.98 -32.77
N SER A 9 -26.95 44.49 -34.00
CA SER A 9 -28.11 44.51 -34.88
C SER A 9 -28.43 43.08 -35.35
N SER A 10 -29.23 42.35 -34.57
CA SER A 10 -29.90 41.13 -35.07
C SER A 10 -31.17 41.54 -35.83
N LYS A 11 -31.06 41.62 -37.16
CA LYS A 11 -32.24 41.68 -38.04
C LYS A 11 -32.91 40.30 -38.02
N THR A 12 -33.93 40.12 -37.19
CA THR A 12 -34.85 38.99 -37.36
C THR A 12 -35.84 39.33 -38.47
N ASN A 13 -35.50 38.90 -39.69
CA ASN A 13 -36.51 38.75 -40.75
C ASN A 13 -37.45 37.61 -40.34
N ILE A 14 -38.58 37.93 -39.72
CA ILE A 14 -39.75 37.06 -39.75
C ILE A 14 -40.83 37.80 -40.51
N MET A 15 -40.71 37.70 -41.82
CA MET A 15 -41.73 38.04 -42.78
C MET A 15 -42.81 36.96 -42.72
N THR A 16 -43.90 37.25 -42.01
CA THR A 16 -45.18 36.56 -42.22
C THR A 16 -46.24 37.62 -42.43
N SER A 17 -46.46 37.92 -43.71
CA SER A 17 -47.64 38.62 -44.22
C SER A 17 -48.92 38.00 -43.65
N ILE A 18 -49.77 38.85 -43.10
CA ILE A 18 -51.09 38.49 -42.58
C ILE A 18 -52.01 38.25 -43.79
N LEU A 19 -51.96 37.06 -44.38
CA LEU A 19 -53.03 36.56 -45.23
C LEU A 19 -54.04 35.85 -44.32
N PRO A 20 -55.35 36.13 -44.41
CA PRO A 20 -56.33 35.41 -43.61
C PRO A 20 -56.33 33.94 -44.06
N LEU A 21 -56.01 33.02 -43.14
CA LEU A 21 -56.06 31.58 -43.40
C LEU A 21 -57.50 31.14 -43.71
N PRO A 22 -57.72 30.26 -44.70
CA PRO A 22 -59.01 29.66 -44.94
C PRO A 22 -59.46 28.83 -43.71
N THR A 23 -60.74 28.96 -43.37
CA THR A 23 -61.40 28.28 -42.27
C THR A 23 -61.35 26.77 -42.45
N GLY A 24 -60.59 26.04 -41.61
CA GLY A 24 -60.69 24.58 -41.57
C GLY A 24 -59.43 23.76 -41.21
N ILE A 25 -58.39 24.32 -40.57
CA ILE A 25 -57.24 23.51 -40.12
C ILE A 25 -57.10 23.67 -38.60
N SER A 26 -57.13 22.54 -37.88
CA SER A 26 -56.97 22.51 -36.43
C SER A 26 -55.62 23.12 -36.03
N LYS A 27 -55.64 24.02 -35.04
CA LYS A 27 -54.42 24.65 -34.51
C LYS A 27 -53.48 23.55 -33.97
N ALA A 28 -52.30 23.39 -34.55
CA ALA A 28 -51.28 22.48 -34.03
C ALA A 28 -50.89 22.93 -32.60
N LYS A 29 -51.10 22.06 -31.61
CA LYS A 29 -50.75 22.34 -30.21
C LYS A 29 -49.26 22.14 -30.00
N PHE A 30 -48.51 23.24 -29.91
CA PHE A 30 -47.13 23.21 -29.44
C PHE A 30 -47.11 22.87 -27.95
N HIS A 31 -46.59 21.69 -27.60
CA HIS A 31 -46.35 21.32 -26.20
C HIS A 31 -45.05 21.98 -25.76
N SER A 32 -45.09 22.81 -24.70
CA SER A 32 -43.87 23.32 -24.09
C SER A 32 -43.14 22.15 -23.41
N VAL A 33 -42.01 21.73 -23.95
CA VAL A 33 -41.15 20.73 -23.30
C VAL A 33 -40.49 21.41 -22.11
N LYS A 34 -40.92 21.08 -20.89
CA LYS A 34 -40.23 21.48 -19.67
C LYS A 34 -39.02 20.57 -19.51
N ILE A 35 -37.83 21.14 -19.44
CA ILE A 35 -36.59 20.37 -19.28
C ILE A 35 -36.46 20.01 -17.81
N ASP A 36 -36.49 18.71 -17.51
CA ASP A 36 -36.24 18.21 -16.17
C ASP A 36 -34.72 18.18 -15.92
N MET A 37 -34.27 18.94 -14.92
CA MET A 37 -32.86 19.02 -14.53
C MET A 37 -32.48 17.98 -13.47
N THR A 38 -33.44 17.17 -13.00
CA THR A 38 -33.20 16.12 -11.98
C THR A 38 -32.05 15.18 -12.35
N PRO A 39 -31.89 14.73 -13.62
CA PRO A 39 -30.73 13.93 -14.02
C PRO A 39 -29.39 14.66 -13.90
N MET A 40 -29.38 15.99 -14.06
CA MET A 40 -28.17 16.81 -13.97
C MET A 40 -27.74 17.05 -12.52
N VAL A 41 -28.70 17.17 -11.60
CA VAL A 41 -28.45 17.32 -10.16
C VAL A 41 -27.92 16.01 -9.57
N ASP A 42 -28.49 14.88 -9.96
CA ASP A 42 -28.07 13.56 -9.50
C ASP A 42 -26.63 13.22 -9.93
N LEU A 43 -26.24 13.60 -11.16
CA LEU A 43 -24.85 13.45 -11.62
C LEU A 43 -23.86 14.22 -10.72
N GLY A 44 -24.24 15.41 -10.25
CA GLY A 44 -23.42 16.19 -9.32
C GLY A 44 -23.32 15.55 -7.93
N PHE A 45 -24.43 15.02 -7.41
CA PHE A 45 -24.44 14.31 -6.13
C PHE A 45 -23.59 13.03 -6.19
N LEU A 46 -23.67 12.29 -7.30
CA LEU A 46 -22.85 11.12 -7.55
C LEU A 46 -21.36 11.47 -7.60
N LEU A 47 -20.98 12.58 -8.24
CA LEU A 47 -19.59 13.03 -8.30
C LEU A 47 -19.04 13.43 -6.93
N ILE A 48 -19.80 14.18 -6.12
CA ILE A 48 -19.33 14.56 -4.78
C ILE A 48 -19.15 13.32 -3.90
N ALA A 49 -20.11 12.39 -3.92
CA ALA A 49 -20.00 11.14 -3.18
C ALA A 49 -18.84 10.26 -3.70
N PHE A 50 -18.65 10.19 -5.02
CA PHE A 50 -17.55 9.46 -5.65
C PHE A 50 -16.19 10.07 -5.29
N PHE A 51 -16.04 11.40 -5.34
CA PHE A 51 -14.81 12.10 -4.95
C PHE A 51 -14.49 11.91 -3.46
N ILE A 52 -15.49 11.96 -2.58
CA ILE A 52 -15.28 11.71 -1.14
C ILE A 52 -14.96 10.23 -0.87
N SER A 53 -15.61 9.29 -1.56
CA SER A 53 -15.31 7.86 -1.40
C SER A 53 -13.92 7.49 -1.93
N THR A 54 -13.50 8.08 -3.05
CA THR A 54 -12.18 7.79 -3.67
C THR A 54 -11.02 8.42 -2.91
N THR A 55 -11.24 9.55 -2.22
CA THR A 55 -10.22 10.14 -1.34
C THR A 55 -9.88 9.23 -0.15
N SER A 56 -10.88 8.57 0.46
CA SER A 56 -10.67 7.65 1.59
C SER A 56 -9.86 6.40 1.22
N LEU A 57 -9.89 5.98 -0.05
CA LEU A 57 -9.13 4.83 -0.55
C LEU A 57 -7.64 5.15 -0.79
N THR A 58 -7.27 6.42 -0.84
CA THR A 58 -5.89 6.86 -1.14
C THR A 58 -5.06 7.11 0.12
N GLU A 59 -5.65 6.99 1.31
CA GLU A 59 -4.92 7.21 2.55
C GLU A 59 -3.84 6.13 2.77
N PRO A 60 -2.57 6.51 3.00
CA PRO A 60 -1.53 5.54 3.28
C PRO A 60 -1.74 4.90 4.66
N THR A 61 -1.99 3.59 4.70
CA THR A 61 -2.05 2.83 5.96
C THR A 61 -0.70 2.90 6.68
N VAL A 62 -0.66 3.53 7.85
CA VAL A 62 0.57 3.73 8.63
C VAL A 62 0.77 2.56 9.61
N THR A 63 1.78 1.73 9.37
CA THR A 63 2.20 0.67 10.29
C THR A 63 3.01 1.27 11.45
N LYS A 64 2.55 1.11 12.69
CA LYS A 64 3.27 1.59 13.88
C LYS A 64 4.51 0.73 14.13
N LEU A 65 5.68 1.28 13.80
CA LEU A 65 6.95 0.61 13.99
C LEU A 65 7.57 0.97 15.34
N SER A 66 7.70 -0.01 16.23
CA SER A 66 8.45 0.15 17.48
C SER A 66 9.92 -0.20 17.23
N MET A 67 10.66 0.73 16.63
CA MET A 67 12.11 0.57 16.46
C MET A 67 12.83 0.68 17.82
N PRO A 68 13.72 -0.26 18.17
CA PRO A 68 14.60 -0.09 19.32
C PRO A 68 15.48 1.14 19.11
N LYS A 69 15.76 1.88 20.19
CA LYS A 69 16.54 3.12 20.14
C LYS A 69 17.91 2.87 19.51
N GLU A 70 18.30 3.75 18.58
CA GLU A 70 19.66 3.80 18.03
C GLU A 70 20.64 4.40 19.06
N ASP A 71 20.83 3.71 20.19
CA ASP A 71 21.93 4.06 21.08
C ASP A 71 23.23 3.53 20.44
N LYS A 72 24.24 4.39 20.26
CA LYS A 72 25.57 4.07 19.67
C LYS A 72 26.38 3.02 20.46
N LYS A 73 25.82 2.41 21.50
CA LYS A 73 26.43 1.31 22.23
C LYS A 73 26.00 0.02 21.54
N PRO A 74 26.93 -0.87 21.13
CA PRO A 74 26.55 -2.16 20.60
C PRO A 74 25.70 -2.86 21.67
N MET A 75 24.41 -3.06 21.39
CA MET A 75 23.63 -3.96 22.21
C MET A 75 24.37 -5.30 22.18
N LEU A 76 24.81 -5.78 23.34
CA LEU A 76 25.31 -7.14 23.52
C LEU A 76 24.13 -8.09 23.30
N VAL A 77 23.80 -8.32 22.03
CA VAL A 77 22.76 -9.27 21.65
C VAL A 77 23.39 -10.64 21.75
N ASN A 78 22.81 -11.48 22.62
CA ASN A 78 23.25 -12.85 22.76
C ASN A 78 22.96 -13.60 21.45
N LYS A 79 23.99 -14.20 20.84
CA LYS A 79 23.89 -14.91 19.55
C LYS A 79 22.76 -15.93 19.54
N ASP A 80 22.55 -16.61 20.66
CA ASP A 80 21.53 -17.65 20.82
C ASP A 80 20.10 -17.13 20.73
N ARG A 81 19.90 -15.82 20.97
CA ARG A 81 18.59 -15.16 21.01
C ARG A 81 18.32 -14.30 19.77
N LEU A 82 19.29 -14.24 18.85
CA LEU A 82 19.19 -13.49 17.61
C LEU A 82 18.72 -14.41 16.47
N LEU A 83 17.62 -14.03 15.83
CA LEU A 83 17.17 -14.60 14.57
C LEU A 83 17.24 -13.50 13.51
N THR A 84 18.01 -13.72 12.45
CA THR A 84 18.09 -12.77 11.34
C THR A 84 17.29 -13.29 10.16
N ILE A 85 16.47 -12.42 9.59
CA ILE A 85 15.58 -12.68 8.48
C ILE A 85 16.00 -11.78 7.33
N LEU A 86 16.48 -12.41 6.26
CA LEU A 86 16.82 -11.76 5.01
C LEU A 86 15.62 -11.83 4.08
N VAL A 87 15.12 -10.67 3.68
CA VAL A 87 13.93 -10.56 2.84
C VAL A 87 14.36 -10.36 1.38
N ASP A 88 13.81 -11.19 0.50
CA ASP A 88 13.96 -11.11 -0.96
C ASP A 88 12.57 -11.03 -1.63
N LYS A 89 12.51 -10.91 -2.96
CA LYS A 89 11.33 -10.57 -3.77
C LYS A 89 10.09 -11.46 -3.62
N GLN A 90 10.22 -12.63 -2.99
CA GLN A 90 9.17 -13.64 -2.69
C GLN A 90 9.66 -14.70 -1.68
N ASN A 91 10.97 -14.76 -1.42
CA ASN A 91 11.58 -15.74 -0.54
C ASN A 91 12.17 -15.04 0.67
N VAL A 92 12.22 -15.77 1.76
CA VAL A 92 12.75 -15.31 3.04
C VAL A 92 13.82 -16.29 3.48
N PHE A 93 15.02 -15.79 3.74
CA PHE A 93 16.11 -16.61 4.26
C PHE A 93 16.29 -16.31 5.75
N ALA A 94 16.11 -17.31 6.60
CA ALA A 94 16.25 -17.18 8.04
C ALA A 94 17.49 -17.94 8.53
N TYR A 95 18.24 -17.31 9.42
CA TYR A 95 19.37 -17.93 10.10
C TYR A 95 19.49 -17.43 11.54
N GLU A 96 20.06 -18.27 12.40
CA GLU A 96 20.27 -17.97 13.81
C GLU A 96 21.73 -17.50 14.02
N GLY A 97 21.96 -16.52 14.89
CA GLY A 97 23.30 -16.06 15.27
C GLY A 97 24.05 -15.25 14.19
N ILE A 98 25.36 -15.50 14.04
CA ILE A 98 26.25 -14.78 13.12
C ILE A 98 26.25 -15.44 11.75
N TRP A 99 26.33 -14.61 10.69
CA TRP A 99 26.32 -15.04 9.29
C TRP A 99 27.38 -16.10 8.97
N GLU A 100 28.62 -15.92 9.40
CA GLU A 100 29.73 -16.84 9.13
C GLU A 100 29.50 -18.24 9.71
N GLU A 101 29.07 -18.31 10.98
CA GLU A 101 28.76 -19.56 11.69
C GLU A 101 27.58 -20.27 11.04
N ALA A 102 26.52 -19.53 10.69
CA ALA A 102 25.34 -20.07 10.04
C ALA A 102 25.65 -20.61 8.62
N LYS A 103 26.53 -19.93 7.88
CA LYS A 103 26.97 -20.38 6.55
C LYS A 103 27.80 -21.67 6.65
N ALA A 104 28.72 -21.74 7.60
CA ALA A 104 29.56 -22.93 7.82
C ALA A 104 28.73 -24.14 8.27
N ALA A 105 27.72 -23.93 9.12
CA ALA A 105 26.83 -24.98 9.61
C ALA A 105 25.70 -25.36 8.61
N GLY A 106 25.58 -24.68 7.46
CA GLY A 106 24.46 -24.88 6.54
C GLY A 106 23.09 -24.53 7.14
N GLY A 107 23.06 -23.68 8.18
CA GLY A 107 21.87 -23.34 8.94
C GLY A 107 20.92 -22.35 8.26
N ILE A 108 21.22 -21.92 7.03
CA ILE A 108 20.43 -20.95 6.28
C ILE A 108 19.18 -21.65 5.71
N ARG A 109 18.02 -21.33 6.28
CA ARG A 109 16.74 -21.90 5.85
C ARG A 109 16.05 -20.96 4.87
N LYS A 110 15.80 -21.44 3.65
CA LYS A 110 14.96 -20.74 2.67
C LYS A 110 13.48 -21.05 2.95
N THR A 111 12.67 -20.02 3.05
CA THR A 111 11.23 -20.06 3.33
C THR A 111 10.47 -19.01 2.52
N ASN A 112 9.15 -18.93 2.72
CA ASN A 112 8.23 -17.97 2.11
C ASN A 112 7.32 -17.39 3.22
N TYR A 113 6.35 -16.54 2.89
CA TYR A 113 5.32 -15.96 3.75
C TYR A 113 4.06 -16.85 3.86
N ASN A 114 4.16 -18.15 3.63
CA ASN A 114 3.02 -19.05 3.76
C ASN A 114 2.70 -19.29 5.26
N LEU A 115 1.42 -19.21 5.65
CA LEU A 115 0.96 -19.39 7.02
C LEU A 115 1.45 -20.69 7.69
N GLN A 116 1.49 -21.79 6.93
CA GLN A 116 1.74 -23.13 7.46
C GLN A 116 3.17 -23.64 7.31
N THR A 117 3.95 -23.13 6.36
CA THR A 117 5.32 -23.60 6.07
C THR A 117 6.35 -22.47 5.99
N GLY A 118 5.89 -21.23 6.14
CA GLY A 118 6.69 -20.05 5.95
C GLY A 118 7.54 -19.65 7.15
N VAL A 119 8.02 -18.41 7.11
CA VAL A 119 8.91 -17.83 8.12
C VAL A 119 8.30 -17.87 9.53
N GLY A 120 6.96 -17.75 9.64
CA GLY A 120 6.23 -17.87 10.91
C GLY A 120 6.53 -19.17 11.65
N ASN A 121 6.72 -20.29 10.95
CA ASN A 121 7.08 -21.55 11.62
C ASN A 121 8.47 -21.52 12.24
N ILE A 122 9.44 -20.90 11.57
CA ILE A 122 10.80 -20.79 12.08
C ILE A 122 10.79 -19.93 13.35
N ILE A 123 10.03 -18.84 13.34
CA ILE A 123 9.85 -17.96 14.49
C ILE A 123 9.21 -18.74 15.65
N ARG A 124 8.11 -19.47 15.41
CA ARG A 124 7.46 -20.30 16.42
C ARG A 124 8.36 -21.41 16.97
N GLN A 125 9.15 -22.07 16.12
CA GLN A 125 10.12 -23.07 16.56
C GLN A 125 11.19 -22.45 17.46
N LYS A 126 11.70 -21.27 17.10
CA LYS A 126 12.68 -20.54 17.91
C LYS A 126 12.08 -20.06 19.24
N GLN A 127 10.85 -19.56 19.23
CA GLN A 127 10.12 -19.18 20.43
C GLN A 127 9.97 -20.37 21.39
N LYS A 128 9.51 -21.53 20.90
CA LYS A 128 9.40 -22.75 21.72
C LYS A 128 10.74 -23.18 22.35
N LYS A 129 11.84 -23.08 21.59
CA LYS A 129 13.18 -23.35 22.12
C LYS A 129 13.56 -22.38 23.25
N LEU A 130 13.20 -21.11 23.13
CA LEU A 130 13.50 -20.09 24.13
C LEU A 130 12.54 -20.12 25.33
N GLU A 131 11.30 -20.59 25.13
CA GLU A 131 10.33 -20.87 26.19
C GLU A 131 10.85 -21.96 27.13
N ALA A 132 11.49 -23.00 26.61
CA ALA A 132 12.13 -24.04 27.43
C ALA A 132 13.23 -23.48 28.36
N VAL A 133 13.77 -22.30 28.05
CA VAL A 133 14.81 -21.61 28.84
C VAL A 133 14.24 -20.37 29.57
N ASN A 134 12.91 -20.18 29.58
CA ASN A 134 12.21 -19.02 30.14
C ASN A 134 12.69 -17.65 29.60
N LYS A 135 13.18 -17.62 28.35
CA LYS A 135 13.80 -16.44 27.71
C LYS A 135 13.10 -16.02 26.42
N ARG A 136 11.81 -16.34 26.29
CA ARG A 136 10.99 -16.00 25.11
C ARG A 136 11.02 -14.51 24.80
N GLU A 137 10.94 -13.66 25.81
CA GLU A 137 10.85 -12.19 25.65
C GLU A 137 12.16 -11.52 25.20
N GLU A 138 13.26 -12.26 25.26
CA GLU A 138 14.58 -11.80 24.84
C GLU A 138 14.90 -12.16 23.38
N LEU A 139 13.97 -12.85 22.68
CA LEU A 139 14.08 -13.08 21.25
C LEU A 139 14.13 -11.74 20.52
N MET A 140 15.20 -11.53 19.76
CA MET A 140 15.37 -10.37 18.91
C MET A 140 15.42 -10.81 17.46
N ILE A 141 14.61 -10.16 16.62
CA ILE A 141 14.57 -10.44 15.18
C ILE A 141 15.17 -9.27 14.40
N ALA A 142 16.22 -9.54 13.63
CA ALA A 142 16.79 -8.56 12.70
C ALA A 142 16.21 -8.79 11.30
N ILE A 143 15.51 -7.80 10.75
CA ILE A 143 14.94 -7.83 9.40
C ILE A 143 15.90 -7.08 8.48
N LYS A 144 16.48 -7.78 7.52
CA LYS A 144 17.44 -7.23 6.56
C LYS A 144 16.89 -7.38 5.13
N PRO A 145 16.37 -6.30 4.52
CA PRO A 145 15.93 -6.37 3.13
C PRO A 145 17.10 -6.44 2.16
N LEU A 146 17.01 -7.32 1.17
CA LEU A 146 17.92 -7.31 0.01
C LEU A 146 17.52 -6.20 -0.97
N HIS A 147 18.44 -5.81 -1.84
CA HIS A 147 18.17 -4.84 -2.92
C HIS A 147 17.06 -5.29 -3.90
N THR A 148 16.76 -6.58 -3.93
CA THR A 148 15.70 -7.18 -4.76
C THR A 148 14.34 -7.22 -4.08
N ALA A 149 14.26 -6.94 -2.78
CA ALA A 149 13.02 -6.94 -2.02
C ALA A 149 12.17 -5.71 -2.34
N SER A 150 10.85 -5.92 -2.45
CA SER A 150 9.87 -4.84 -2.53
C SER A 150 9.50 -4.34 -1.13
N TYR A 151 8.94 -3.13 -1.05
CA TYR A 151 8.33 -2.62 0.18
C TYR A 151 7.25 -3.57 0.73
N GLN A 152 6.47 -4.18 -0.17
CA GLN A 152 5.46 -5.16 0.20
C GLN A 152 6.06 -6.37 0.93
N ASP A 153 7.25 -6.83 0.54
CA ASP A 153 7.91 -7.97 1.20
C ASP A 153 8.36 -7.60 2.62
N VAL A 154 8.85 -6.38 2.82
CA VAL A 154 9.22 -5.88 4.14
C VAL A 154 7.99 -5.76 5.04
N MET A 155 6.87 -5.27 4.51
CA MET A 155 5.61 -5.20 5.24
C MET A 155 5.09 -6.59 5.61
N ASN A 156 5.10 -7.54 4.67
CA ASN A 156 4.73 -8.93 4.94
C ASN A 156 5.61 -9.54 6.05
N ALA A 157 6.91 -9.22 6.07
CA ALA A 157 7.81 -9.66 7.14
C ALA A 157 7.47 -9.02 8.49
N LEU A 158 7.06 -7.74 8.53
CA LEU A 158 6.61 -7.06 9.74
C LEU A 158 5.27 -7.61 10.25
N ASP A 159 4.34 -7.90 9.35
CA ASP A 159 3.05 -8.50 9.68
C ASP A 159 3.25 -9.88 10.31
N GLU A 160 4.22 -10.67 9.82
CA GLU A 160 4.62 -11.94 10.45
C GLU A 160 5.21 -11.73 11.86
N MET A 161 5.92 -10.62 12.13
CA MET A 161 6.37 -10.33 13.49
C MET A 161 5.19 -10.05 14.42
N HIS A 162 4.21 -9.28 13.92
CA HIS A 162 3.01 -8.94 14.67
C HIS A 162 2.14 -10.18 14.94
N LEU A 163 1.94 -11.02 13.92
CA LEU A 163 1.17 -12.26 14.01
C LEU A 163 1.75 -13.25 15.03
N ASN A 164 3.08 -13.31 15.14
CA ASN A 164 3.76 -14.20 16.08
C ASN A 164 4.10 -13.53 17.43
N ASP A 165 3.56 -12.34 17.71
CA ASP A 165 3.75 -11.56 18.95
C ASP A 165 5.24 -11.36 19.32
N VAL A 166 6.06 -10.99 18.33
CA VAL A 166 7.48 -10.68 18.55
C VAL A 166 7.61 -9.22 18.98
N LYS A 167 7.98 -9.00 20.25
CA LYS A 167 8.10 -7.67 20.84
C LYS A 167 9.34 -6.89 20.38
N ARG A 168 10.44 -7.57 20.05
CA ARG A 168 11.73 -6.95 19.73
C ARG A 168 12.17 -7.31 18.32
N TYR A 169 12.02 -6.35 17.41
CA TYR A 169 12.51 -6.49 16.05
C TYR A 169 13.13 -5.17 15.57
N GLY A 170 14.09 -5.26 14.66
CA GLY A 170 14.78 -4.10 14.11
C GLY A 170 15.05 -4.29 12.63
N ILE A 171 14.81 -3.24 11.84
CA ILE A 171 15.21 -3.23 10.43
C ILE A 171 16.67 -2.79 10.38
N MET A 172 17.52 -3.62 9.79
CA MET A 172 18.96 -3.36 9.69
C MET A 172 19.41 -3.39 8.23
N GLN A 173 20.50 -2.70 7.94
CA GLN A 173 21.10 -2.74 6.61
C GLN A 173 21.81 -4.08 6.39
N LEU A 174 21.86 -4.48 5.12
CA LEU A 174 22.52 -5.71 4.68
C LEU A 174 24.05 -5.59 4.86
N THR A 175 24.69 -6.64 5.39
CA THR A 175 26.16 -6.68 5.52
C THR A 175 26.81 -6.95 4.15
N ALA A 176 28.03 -6.47 3.93
CA ALA A 176 28.77 -6.69 2.68
C ALA A 176 28.92 -8.18 2.31
N GLU A 177 29.14 -9.05 3.30
CA GLU A 177 29.27 -10.49 3.12
C GLU A 177 27.98 -11.17 2.63
N GLU A 178 26.84 -10.77 3.19
CA GLU A 178 25.51 -11.25 2.80
C GLU A 178 25.23 -10.83 1.36
N LYS A 179 25.49 -9.56 1.03
CA LYS A 179 25.34 -9.03 -0.32
C LYS A 179 26.15 -9.83 -1.34
N ASN A 180 27.42 -10.12 -1.05
CA ASN A 180 28.30 -10.85 -1.95
C ASN A 180 27.82 -12.29 -2.20
N PHE A 181 27.28 -12.97 -1.18
CA PHE A 181 26.73 -14.32 -1.32
C PHE A 181 25.53 -14.40 -2.27
N PHE A 182 24.63 -13.42 -2.20
CA PHE A 182 23.46 -13.38 -3.09
C PHE A 182 23.79 -12.85 -4.49
N LEU A 183 24.83 -12.02 -4.64
CA LEU A 183 25.35 -11.61 -5.94
C LEU A 183 26.04 -12.78 -6.67
N SER A 184 26.85 -13.58 -5.96
CA SER A 184 27.57 -14.72 -6.56
C SER A 184 26.65 -15.85 -7.01
N LYS A 185 25.47 -16.00 -6.41
CA LYS A 185 24.45 -17.00 -6.81
C LYS A 185 23.62 -16.58 -8.02
N LYS A 186 23.77 -15.35 -8.51
CA LYS A 186 22.98 -14.78 -9.60
C LYS A 186 23.72 -14.79 -10.94
N GLN A 187 24.97 -15.29 -10.96
CA GLN A 187 25.73 -15.62 -12.17
C GLN A 187 25.51 -17.07 -12.58
#